data_AF-A0A846C034-F1
#
_entry.id   AF-A0A846C034-F1
#
_cell.length_a   1.000
_cell.length_b   1.000
_cell.length_c   1.000
_cell.angle_alpha   90.00
_cell.angle_beta   90.00
_cell.angle_gamma   90.00
#
_symmetry.space_group_name_H-M   'P 1'
#
loop_
_entity.id
_entity.type
_entity.pdbx_description
1 polymer ?
#
loop_
_entity_poly.entity_id
_entity_poly.type
_entity_poly.pdbx_seq_one_letter_code
_entity_poly.pdbx_strand_id
1 'polypeptide(L)'
;MSRIPAEKIYLEIGFRSPETYGNLKTIELLGVPGERLNNGECVVGNKTKNFFDTLIVRELFRQSRFLPNCNFEYLKIWLYDTEIGNNERGYSVPTLDRGDLEIESNIPDSKLERIYVLDNELTGQEYQSWRRNAENLFNPLFRKFMAPPELSSFSTEESIANNPLIQLFKPIVEVIDKTNETIDKYAKMKQSLFFNALIIQID
;
A
#
# COMPACT_ATOMS: atom_id res chain seq x y z
N MET A 1 -14.83 -28.81 18.76
CA MET A 1 -13.88 -27.83 19.30
C MET A 1 -14.06 -26.53 18.53
N SER A 2 -14.70 -25.54 19.13
CA SER A 2 -14.86 -24.22 18.52
C SER A 2 -13.48 -23.58 18.39
N ARG A 3 -13.06 -23.28 17.15
CA ARG A 3 -11.87 -22.48 16.91
C ARG A 3 -12.14 -21.10 17.49
N ILE A 4 -11.50 -20.77 18.60
CA ILE A 4 -11.44 -19.41 19.10
C ILE A 4 -10.86 -18.58 17.95
N PRO A 5 -11.54 -17.51 17.48
CA PRO A 5 -11.00 -16.67 16.43
C PRO A 5 -9.62 -16.18 16.88
N ALA A 6 -8.60 -16.42 16.07
CA ALA A 6 -7.27 -15.88 16.34
C ALA A 6 -7.40 -14.35 16.41
N GLU A 7 -6.98 -13.76 17.53
CA GLU A 7 -6.95 -12.32 17.73
C GLU A 7 -6.14 -11.69 16.58
N LYS A 8 -6.70 -10.68 15.90
CA LYS A 8 -5.99 -9.97 14.83
C LYS A 8 -4.85 -9.18 15.45
N ILE A 9 -3.62 -9.51 15.11
CA ILE A 9 -2.43 -8.84 15.61
C ILE A 9 -1.88 -7.93 14.52
N TYR A 10 -1.64 -6.68 14.88
CA TYR A 10 -1.02 -5.68 14.02
C TYR A 10 0.30 -5.23 14.63
N LEU A 11 1.32 -5.13 13.80
CA LEU A 11 2.70 -4.88 14.20
C LEU A 11 3.29 -3.66 13.48
N GLU A 12 4.37 -3.16 14.06
CA GLU A 12 5.25 -2.17 13.44
C GLU A 12 6.45 -2.88 12.80
N ILE A 13 6.84 -2.44 11.60
CA ILE A 13 8.05 -2.90 10.93
C ILE A 13 8.87 -1.72 10.39
N GLY A 14 10.15 -1.71 10.73
CA GLY A 14 11.10 -0.71 10.25
C GLY A 14 11.91 -1.20 9.04
N PHE A 15 12.16 -0.29 8.11
CA PHE A 15 13.00 -0.49 6.93
C PHE A 15 14.06 0.60 6.86
N ARG A 16 15.29 0.19 6.57
CA ARG A 16 16.40 1.11 6.32
C ARG A 16 16.70 1.16 4.84
N SER A 17 17.00 2.34 4.35
CA SER A 17 17.40 2.56 2.96
C SER A 17 18.65 1.73 2.67
N PRO A 18 18.66 0.92 1.60
CA PRO A 18 19.87 0.23 1.17
C PRO A 18 20.87 1.19 0.49
N GLU A 19 20.47 2.44 0.24
CA GLU A 19 21.22 3.40 -0.55
C GLU A 19 21.94 4.44 0.33
N THR A 20 23.21 4.70 0.03
CA THR A 20 24.02 5.66 0.79
C THR A 20 23.63 7.12 0.53
N TYR A 21 23.17 7.43 -0.68
CA TYR A 21 23.08 8.80 -1.22
C TYR A 21 21.64 9.36 -1.40
N GLY A 22 20.61 8.69 -0.85
CA GLY A 22 19.24 9.25 -0.80
C GLY A 22 18.98 9.98 0.52
N ASN A 23 18.17 11.04 0.53
CA ASN A 23 17.82 11.76 1.77
C ASN A 23 16.95 10.90 2.69
N LEU A 24 15.96 10.19 2.12
CA LEU A 24 15.12 9.26 2.87
C LEU A 24 15.93 8.05 3.35
N LYS A 25 16.08 7.91 4.68
CA LYS A 25 16.89 6.88 5.34
C LYS A 25 16.05 5.76 5.93
N THR A 26 14.89 6.08 6.48
CA THR A 26 14.11 5.12 7.26
C THR A 26 12.63 5.25 6.96
N ILE A 27 11.95 4.10 6.90
CA ILE A 27 10.50 4.02 6.77
C ILE A 27 10.00 3.04 7.82
N GLU A 28 9.06 3.45 8.65
CA GLU A 28 8.30 2.59 9.56
C GLU A 28 6.89 2.38 9.02
N LEU A 29 6.46 1.12 8.94
CA LEU A 29 5.08 0.77 8.62
C LEU A 29 4.37 0.27 9.87
N LEU A 30 3.19 0.81 10.14
CA LEU A 30 2.34 0.48 11.28
C LEU A 30 1.02 -0.10 10.80
N GLY A 31 0.42 -0.96 11.62
CA GLY A 31 -0.80 -1.65 11.23
C GLY A 31 -0.55 -2.84 10.31
N VAL A 32 0.65 -3.43 10.34
CA VAL A 32 0.99 -4.58 9.48
C VAL A 32 0.48 -5.88 10.10
N PRO A 33 -0.30 -6.71 9.39
CA PRO A 33 -0.81 -7.96 9.94
C PRO A 33 0.32 -8.92 10.31
N GLY A 34 0.27 -9.40 11.55
CA GLY A 34 1.21 -10.36 12.10
C GLY A 34 0.52 -11.61 12.63
N GLU A 35 1.34 -12.54 13.11
CA GLU A 35 0.89 -13.78 13.74
C GLU A 35 1.64 -14.00 15.06
N ARG A 36 0.94 -14.59 16.04
CA ARG A 36 1.56 -15.02 17.28
C ARG A 36 2.01 -16.47 17.14
N LEU A 37 3.30 -16.68 17.27
CA LEU A 37 3.92 -18.01 17.27
C LEU A 37 3.61 -18.75 18.58
N ASN A 38 3.78 -20.07 18.57
CA ASN A 38 3.55 -20.92 19.75
C ASN A 38 4.47 -20.57 20.94
N ASN A 39 5.61 -19.92 20.68
CA ASN A 39 6.53 -19.41 21.71
C ASN A 39 6.07 -18.06 22.32
N GLY A 40 4.93 -17.52 21.87
CA GLY A 40 4.37 -16.25 22.30
C GLY A 40 4.88 -15.02 21.56
N GLU A 41 5.88 -15.17 20.68
CA GLU A 41 6.46 -14.11 19.85
C GLU A 41 5.49 -13.67 18.75
N CYS A 42 5.42 -12.36 18.48
CA CYS A 42 4.62 -11.82 17.37
C CYS A 42 5.53 -11.49 16.19
N VAL A 43 5.26 -12.06 15.02
CA VAL A 43 6.07 -11.89 13.82
C VAL A 43 5.24 -11.48 12.62
N VAL A 44 5.86 -10.75 11.68
CA VAL A 44 5.29 -10.51 10.36
C VAL A 44 5.89 -11.54 9.40
N GLY A 45 5.04 -12.32 8.75
CA GLY A 45 5.48 -13.32 7.78
C GLY A 45 6.27 -12.70 6.61
N ASN A 46 7.28 -13.43 6.12
CA ASN A 46 8.17 -12.94 5.04
C ASN A 46 7.42 -12.51 3.77
N LYS A 47 6.31 -13.19 3.43
CA LYS A 47 5.48 -12.81 2.28
C LYS A 47 4.85 -11.43 2.46
N THR A 48 4.31 -11.15 3.65
CA THR A 48 3.73 -9.85 4.01
C THR A 48 4.80 -8.76 4.03
N LYS A 49 5.96 -9.04 4.63
CA LYS A 49 7.08 -8.10 4.63
C LYS A 49 7.53 -7.76 3.21
N ASN A 50 7.70 -8.76 2.35
CA ASN A 50 8.12 -8.55 0.96
C ASN A 50 7.06 -7.81 0.11
N PHE A 51 5.77 -8.04 0.39
CA PHE A 51 4.68 -7.32 -0.25
C PHE A 51 4.79 -5.80 -0.01
N PHE A 52 4.88 -5.40 1.26
CA PHE A 52 5.01 -3.99 1.62
C PHE A 52 6.36 -3.38 1.22
N ASP A 53 7.44 -4.16 1.34
CA ASP A 53 8.76 -3.76 0.86
C ASP A 53 8.71 -3.41 -0.64
N THR A 54 8.05 -4.24 -1.44
CA THR A 54 7.99 -4.05 -2.89
C THR A 54 7.07 -2.90 -3.30
N LEU A 55 5.88 -2.79 -2.69
CA LEU A 55 4.86 -1.84 -3.15
C LEU A 55 5.01 -0.45 -2.55
N ILE A 56 5.51 -0.34 -1.32
CA ILE A 56 5.65 0.94 -0.60
C ILE A 56 7.13 1.30 -0.45
N VAL A 57 7.86 0.53 0.34
CA VAL A 57 9.17 0.92 0.87
C VAL A 57 10.20 1.17 -0.23
N ARG A 58 10.43 0.18 -1.11
CA ARG A 58 11.39 0.32 -2.22
C ARG A 58 10.97 1.38 -3.21
N GLU A 59 9.67 1.53 -3.44
CA GLU A 59 9.18 2.58 -4.33
C GLU A 59 9.49 3.96 -3.75
N LEU A 60 9.22 4.20 -2.46
CA LEU A 60 9.52 5.48 -1.80
C LEU A 60 11.03 5.78 -1.76
N PHE A 61 11.87 4.80 -1.38
CA PHE A 61 13.33 4.98 -1.43
C PHE A 61 13.83 5.25 -2.85
N ARG A 62 13.24 4.64 -3.87
CA ARG A 62 13.60 4.88 -5.27
C ARG A 62 13.16 6.28 -5.72
N GLN A 63 11.93 6.68 -5.41
CA GLN A 63 11.36 7.96 -5.84
C GLN A 63 12.03 9.15 -5.16
N SER A 64 12.37 9.04 -3.87
CA SER A 64 13.03 10.10 -3.12
C SER A 64 14.36 10.54 -3.74
N ARG A 65 15.08 9.62 -4.41
CA ARG A 65 16.34 9.93 -5.13
C ARG A 65 16.15 10.87 -6.32
N PHE A 66 14.96 10.91 -6.90
CA PHE A 66 14.64 11.78 -8.03
C PHE A 66 14.08 13.14 -7.58
N LEU A 67 14.02 13.38 -6.26
CA LEU A 67 13.54 14.62 -5.67
C LEU A 67 14.72 15.35 -5.00
N PRO A 68 15.53 16.11 -5.77
CA PRO A 68 16.78 16.69 -5.26
C PRO A 68 16.59 17.70 -4.13
N ASN A 69 15.38 18.26 -3.98
CA ASN A 69 15.03 19.22 -2.94
C ASN A 69 14.14 18.60 -1.84
N CYS A 70 14.00 17.27 -1.80
CA CYS A 70 13.25 16.57 -0.77
C CYS A 70 14.18 16.23 0.39
N ASN A 71 13.97 16.85 1.54
CA ASN A 71 14.77 16.69 2.75
C ASN A 71 14.20 15.66 3.73
N PHE A 72 13.19 14.87 3.34
CA PHE A 72 12.55 13.90 4.21
C PHE A 72 13.56 12.79 4.55
N GLU A 73 13.91 12.63 5.81
CA GLU A 73 14.85 11.62 6.28
C GLU A 73 14.13 10.38 6.80
N TYR A 74 12.96 10.58 7.41
CA TYR A 74 12.22 9.56 8.11
C TYR A 74 10.72 9.64 7.82
N LEU A 75 10.11 8.50 7.53
CA LEU A 75 8.67 8.38 7.33
C LEU A 75 8.08 7.39 8.33
N LYS A 76 7.00 7.79 8.99
CA LYS A 76 6.12 6.88 9.73
C LYS A 76 4.81 6.75 8.98
N ILE A 77 4.46 5.53 8.57
CA ILE A 77 3.33 5.26 7.69
C ILE A 77 2.37 4.29 8.37
N TRP A 78 1.16 4.74 8.64
CA TRP A 78 0.07 3.88 9.09
C TRP A 78 -0.69 3.37 7.87
N LEU A 79 -0.82 2.05 7.77
CA LEU A 79 -1.83 1.44 6.92
C LEU A 79 -3.18 1.81 7.54
N TYR A 80 -4.10 2.39 6.77
CA TYR A 80 -5.33 2.96 7.31
C TYR A 80 -6.55 2.52 6.50
N ASP A 81 -7.54 1.98 7.19
CA ASP A 81 -8.85 1.68 6.61
C ASP A 81 -9.82 2.79 7.04
N THR A 82 -10.31 3.54 6.06
CA THR A 82 -11.24 4.66 6.26
C THR A 82 -12.64 4.22 6.67
N GLU A 83 -12.99 2.94 6.46
CA GLU A 83 -14.31 2.38 6.78
C GLU A 83 -14.36 1.74 8.17
N ILE A 84 -13.22 1.33 8.72
CA ILE A 84 -13.12 0.69 10.04
C ILE A 84 -12.97 1.74 11.13
N GLY A 85 -13.80 1.67 12.17
CA GLY A 85 -13.70 2.56 13.34
C GLY A 85 -12.47 2.30 14.22
N ASN A 86 -12.06 3.30 15.01
CA ASN A 86 -10.86 3.23 15.86
C ASN A 86 -10.85 2.04 16.83
N ASN A 87 -12.01 1.64 17.36
CA ASN A 87 -12.13 0.53 18.31
C ASN A 87 -11.94 -0.85 17.67
N GLU A 88 -12.10 -0.97 16.34
CA GLU A 88 -12.07 -2.23 15.61
C GLU A 88 -10.72 -2.46 14.91
N ARG A 89 -9.95 -1.38 14.67
CA ARG A 89 -8.71 -1.40 13.90
C ARG A 89 -7.58 -2.18 14.59
N GLY A 90 -7.57 -2.24 15.92
CA GLY A 90 -6.57 -2.99 16.69
C GLY A 90 -5.20 -2.32 16.83
N TYR A 91 -5.03 -1.08 16.35
CA TYR A 91 -3.85 -0.24 16.59
C TYR A 91 -4.23 1.25 16.54
N SER A 92 -3.43 2.07 17.19
CA SER A 92 -3.60 3.52 17.21
C SER A 92 -3.13 4.16 15.91
N VAL A 93 -3.89 5.17 15.48
CA VAL A 93 -3.55 6.05 14.36
C VAL A 93 -3.57 7.50 14.85
N PRO A 94 -2.79 8.40 14.23
CA PRO A 94 -2.86 9.83 14.50
C PRO A 94 -4.26 10.38 14.17
N THR A 95 -4.63 11.50 14.80
CA THR A 95 -5.86 12.21 14.47
C THR A 95 -5.62 13.02 13.20
N LEU A 96 -6.52 12.90 12.24
CA LEU A 96 -6.50 13.70 11.03
C LEU A 96 -7.29 14.99 11.26
N ASP A 97 -6.76 16.11 10.78
CA ASP A 97 -7.43 17.40 10.81
C ASP A 97 -7.37 18.13 9.46
N ARG A 98 -7.71 19.42 9.45
CA ARG A 98 -7.82 20.22 8.22
C ARG A 98 -6.49 20.79 7.72
N GLY A 99 -5.44 20.77 8.55
CA GLY A 99 -4.09 21.16 8.18
C GLY A 99 -3.41 20.09 7.33
N ASP A 100 -3.75 18.82 7.57
CA ASP A 100 -3.19 17.68 6.85
C ASP A 100 -3.43 17.76 5.34
N LEU A 101 -2.42 17.36 4.58
CA LEU A 101 -2.52 17.25 3.14
C LEU A 101 -3.22 15.95 2.77
N GLU A 102 -4.43 16.07 2.21
CA GLU A 102 -5.13 14.96 1.57
C GLU A 102 -4.75 14.87 0.09
N ILE A 103 -4.24 13.69 -0.31
CA ILE A 103 -3.94 13.34 -1.70
C ILE A 103 -4.91 12.23 -2.10
N GLU A 104 -5.86 12.55 -2.99
CA GLU A 104 -6.80 11.59 -3.56
C GLU A 104 -6.19 10.83 -4.74
N SER A 105 -6.47 9.54 -4.84
CA SER A 105 -6.07 8.72 -5.99
C SER A 105 -6.77 9.20 -7.25
N ASN A 106 -5.98 9.50 -8.28
CA ASN A 106 -6.48 9.73 -9.64
C ASN A 106 -6.45 8.45 -10.50
N ILE A 107 -6.21 7.29 -9.89
CA ILE A 107 -6.12 5.99 -10.56
C ILE A 107 -7.40 5.20 -10.23
N PRO A 108 -8.35 5.06 -11.18
CA PRO A 108 -9.67 4.49 -10.90
C PRO A 108 -9.64 3.07 -10.29
N ASP A 109 -8.69 2.24 -10.72
CA ASP A 109 -8.60 0.84 -10.30
C ASP A 109 -7.65 0.62 -9.10
N SER A 110 -7.17 1.68 -8.46
CA SER A 110 -6.32 1.54 -7.29
C SER A 110 -7.13 1.19 -6.06
N LYS A 111 -6.69 0.18 -5.31
CA LYS A 111 -7.21 -0.12 -3.97
C LYS A 111 -6.69 0.84 -2.90
N LEU A 112 -5.65 1.61 -3.21
CA LEU A 112 -5.24 2.73 -2.39
C LEU A 112 -5.98 3.97 -2.91
N GLU A 113 -6.91 4.47 -2.11
CA GLU A 113 -7.81 5.56 -2.49
C GLU A 113 -7.29 6.92 -2.04
N ARG A 114 -6.64 6.98 -0.87
CA ARG A 114 -6.19 8.24 -0.26
C ARG A 114 -4.84 8.12 0.42
N ILE A 115 -4.11 9.22 0.46
CA ILE A 115 -2.92 9.38 1.30
C ILE A 115 -3.09 10.69 2.07
N TYR A 116 -3.02 10.60 3.40
CA TYR A 116 -3.00 11.75 4.29
C TYR A 116 -1.57 11.99 4.75
N VAL A 117 -1.04 13.18 4.54
CA VAL A 117 0.28 13.57 5.02
C VAL A 117 0.09 14.59 6.13
N LEU A 118 0.53 14.24 7.34
CA LEU A 118 0.35 15.07 8.52
C LEU A 118 1.08 16.40 8.36
N ASP A 119 0.39 17.50 8.62
CA ASP A 119 1.02 18.82 8.59
C ASP A 119 1.82 19.07 9.87
N ASN A 120 3.03 19.63 9.70
CA ASN A 120 3.92 20.01 10.79
C ASN A 120 3.80 21.52 11.06
N GLU A 121 2.58 22.06 10.99
CA GLU A 121 2.27 23.50 11.13
C GLU A 121 3.03 24.40 10.13
N LEU A 122 3.33 23.87 8.95
CA LEU A 122 4.14 24.58 7.95
C LEU A 122 3.33 25.72 7.33
N THR A 123 4.00 26.83 7.00
CA THR A 123 3.33 27.99 6.39
C THR A 123 4.10 28.56 5.19
N GLY A 124 3.41 29.33 4.36
CA GLY A 124 4.02 30.06 3.25
C GLY A 124 4.76 29.18 2.24
N GLN A 125 5.97 29.59 1.85
CA GLN A 125 6.77 28.91 0.83
C GLN A 125 7.25 27.52 1.26
N GLU A 126 7.48 27.33 2.56
CA GLU A 126 7.90 26.05 3.13
C GLU A 126 6.81 25.00 2.94
N TYR A 127 5.57 25.32 3.32
CA TYR A 127 4.41 24.47 3.08
C TYR A 127 4.26 24.13 1.59
N GLN A 128 4.40 25.11 0.68
CA GLN A 128 4.28 24.84 -0.76
C GLN A 128 5.37 23.88 -1.28
N SER A 129 6.59 24.02 -0.77
CA SER A 129 7.68 23.12 -1.15
C SER A 129 7.47 21.72 -0.58
N TRP A 130 7.09 21.62 0.70
CA TRP A 130 6.75 20.37 1.37
C TRP A 130 5.63 19.64 0.66
N ARG A 131 4.50 20.33 0.40
CA ARG A 131 3.33 19.78 -0.30
C ARG A 131 3.72 19.20 -1.66
N ARG A 132 4.46 19.96 -2.47
CA ARG A 132 4.93 19.50 -3.78
C ARG A 132 5.84 18.28 -3.67
N ASN A 133 6.74 18.25 -2.68
CA ASN A 133 7.62 17.10 -2.45
C ASN A 133 6.82 15.87 -2.01
N ALA A 134 5.85 16.04 -1.11
CA ALA A 134 4.94 14.99 -0.64
C ALA A 134 4.11 14.42 -1.80
N GLU A 135 3.44 15.27 -2.59
CA GLU A 135 2.68 14.85 -3.77
C GLU A 135 3.57 14.09 -4.76
N ASN A 136 4.77 14.58 -5.07
CA ASN A 136 5.68 13.90 -5.99
C ASN A 136 6.19 12.55 -5.45
N LEU A 137 6.42 12.46 -4.14
CA LEU A 137 6.92 11.25 -3.50
C LEU A 137 5.83 10.17 -3.38
N PHE A 138 4.61 10.56 -3.03
CA PHE A 138 3.54 9.62 -2.65
C PHE A 138 2.57 9.29 -3.79
N ASN A 139 2.30 10.18 -4.74
CA ASN A 139 1.42 9.90 -5.88
C ASN A 139 1.78 8.61 -6.65
N PRO A 140 3.07 8.27 -6.87
CA PRO A 140 3.43 7.03 -7.55
C PRO A 140 2.92 5.75 -6.86
N LEU A 141 2.62 5.78 -5.56
CA LEU A 141 2.13 4.62 -4.81
C LEU A 141 0.77 4.14 -5.30
N PHE A 142 -0.13 5.03 -5.71
CA PHE A 142 -1.48 4.64 -6.17
C PHE A 142 -1.43 3.59 -7.28
N ARG A 143 -0.50 3.73 -8.23
CA ARG A 143 -0.33 2.76 -9.34
C ARG A 143 0.15 1.39 -8.86
N LYS A 144 0.83 1.30 -7.72
CA LYS A 144 1.32 0.03 -7.16
C LYS A 144 0.19 -0.82 -6.60
N PHE A 145 -0.92 -0.20 -6.21
CA PHE A 145 -2.10 -0.85 -5.62
C PHE A 145 -3.24 -1.09 -6.63
N MET A 146 -2.96 -0.99 -7.93
CA MET A 146 -3.89 -1.52 -8.94
C MET A 146 -3.97 -3.04 -8.80
N ALA A 147 -5.16 -3.54 -8.47
CA ALA A 147 -5.44 -4.97 -8.43
C ALA A 147 -5.83 -5.44 -9.84
N PRO A 148 -5.31 -6.57 -10.33
CA PRO A 148 -5.80 -7.15 -11.57
C PRO A 148 -7.29 -7.51 -11.42
N PRO A 149 -8.09 -7.40 -12.50
CA PRO A 149 -9.53 -7.64 -12.46
C PRO A 149 -9.84 -9.05 -11.94
N GLU A 150 -10.90 -9.17 -11.15
CA GLU A 150 -11.39 -10.47 -10.70
C GLU A 150 -12.01 -11.24 -11.88
N LEU A 151 -11.48 -12.44 -12.15
CA LEU A 151 -11.90 -13.31 -13.26
C LEU A 151 -13.38 -13.74 -13.18
N SER A 152 -14.02 -13.60 -12.02
CA SER A 152 -15.46 -13.89 -11.79
C SER A 152 -16.41 -12.99 -12.59
N SER A 153 -15.93 -11.83 -13.06
CA SER A 153 -16.70 -10.93 -13.93
C SER A 153 -16.65 -11.30 -15.41
N PHE A 154 -15.73 -12.19 -15.81
CA PHE A 154 -15.58 -12.65 -17.20
C PHE A 154 -16.19 -14.04 -17.45
N SER A 155 -16.73 -14.68 -16.42
CA SER A 155 -17.16 -16.08 -16.44
C SER A 155 -18.69 -16.24 -16.39
N THR A 156 -19.40 -15.47 -17.22
CA THR A 156 -20.60 -16.00 -17.87
C THR A 156 -20.18 -16.49 -19.25
N GLU A 157 -20.28 -17.80 -19.49
CA GLU A 157 -19.88 -18.48 -20.74
C GLU A 157 -20.45 -17.80 -22.00
N GLU A 158 -21.56 -17.06 -21.88
CA GLU A 158 -22.16 -16.28 -22.97
C GLU A 158 -21.36 -15.03 -23.39
N SER A 159 -20.58 -14.41 -22.52
CA SER A 159 -19.84 -13.16 -22.82
C SER A 159 -18.49 -13.40 -23.49
N ILE A 160 -17.94 -14.61 -23.36
CA ILE A 160 -16.65 -15.02 -23.95
C ILE A 160 -16.81 -15.32 -25.45
N ALA A 161 -17.98 -15.79 -25.87
CA ALA A 161 -18.23 -16.17 -27.26
C ALA A 161 -18.33 -14.95 -28.21
N ASN A 162 -18.82 -13.81 -27.73
CA ASN A 162 -19.26 -12.70 -28.57
C ASN A 162 -18.38 -11.44 -28.53
N ASN A 163 -17.29 -11.42 -27.75
CA ASN A 163 -16.40 -10.26 -27.68
C ASN A 163 -15.20 -10.41 -28.64
N PRO A 164 -15.07 -9.58 -29.70
CA PRO A 164 -14.02 -9.73 -30.71
C PRO A 164 -12.60 -9.63 -30.16
N LEU A 165 -12.41 -8.92 -29.04
CA LEU A 165 -11.11 -8.80 -28.37
C LEU A 165 -10.69 -10.10 -27.67
N ILE A 166 -11.65 -10.88 -27.15
CA ILE A 166 -11.38 -12.13 -26.42
C ILE A 166 -10.99 -13.25 -27.40
N GLN A 167 -11.52 -13.24 -28.62
CA GLN A 167 -11.15 -14.22 -29.64
C GLN A 167 -9.70 -14.06 -30.14
N LEU A 168 -9.11 -12.87 -30.03
CA LEU A 168 -7.70 -12.63 -30.38
C LEU A 168 -6.72 -13.30 -29.39
N PHE A 169 -7.15 -13.54 -28.14
CA PHE A 169 -6.32 -14.12 -27.08
C PHE A 169 -6.69 -15.57 -26.74
N LYS A 170 -7.50 -16.24 -27.58
CA LYS A 170 -7.97 -17.62 -27.39
C LYS A 170 -6.89 -18.67 -27.11
N PRO A 171 -5.63 -18.60 -27.61
CA PRO A 171 -4.61 -19.59 -27.24
C PRO A 171 -4.08 -19.43 -25.80
N ILE A 172 -4.42 -18.33 -25.12
CA ILE A 172 -3.85 -17.98 -23.80
C ILE A 172 -4.69 -18.53 -22.65
N VAL A 173 -5.98 -18.79 -22.88
CA VAL A 173 -6.98 -19.03 -21.81
C VAL A 173 -6.78 -20.36 -21.07
N GLU A 174 -6.24 -21.41 -21.70
CA GLU A 174 -5.97 -22.69 -21.02
C GLU A 174 -4.69 -22.69 -20.14
N VAL A 175 -3.92 -21.60 -20.13
CA VAL A 175 -2.63 -21.52 -19.40
C VAL A 175 -2.72 -20.66 -18.12
N ILE A 176 -3.86 -20.01 -17.85
CA ILE A 176 -3.90 -18.81 -16.98
C ILE A 176 -3.85 -19.10 -15.47
N ASP A 177 -4.25 -20.29 -15.01
CA ASP A 177 -4.10 -20.64 -13.59
C ASP A 177 -2.64 -20.69 -13.15
N LYS A 178 -1.69 -20.83 -14.09
CA LYS A 178 -0.25 -20.73 -13.83
C LYS A 178 0.35 -19.34 -14.15
N THR A 179 -0.36 -18.43 -14.84
CA THR A 179 0.20 -17.13 -15.24
C THR A 179 -0.16 -15.96 -14.32
N ASN A 180 -1.20 -16.07 -13.49
CA ASN A 180 -1.48 -15.05 -12.47
C ASN A 180 -0.33 -14.92 -11.45
N GLU A 181 0.41 -16.00 -11.18
CA GLU A 181 1.65 -15.94 -10.38
C GLU A 181 2.84 -15.36 -11.16
N THR A 182 2.79 -15.35 -12.50
CA THR A 182 3.87 -14.89 -13.39
C THR A 182 3.78 -13.40 -13.74
N ILE A 183 2.59 -12.79 -13.75
CA ILE A 183 2.37 -11.40 -14.19
C ILE A 183 2.38 -10.41 -13.01
N ASP A 184 1.78 -10.76 -11.86
CA ASP A 184 1.89 -9.98 -10.62
C ASP A 184 1.88 -10.92 -9.41
N LYS A 185 3.07 -11.15 -8.84
CA LYS A 185 3.30 -11.99 -7.66
C LYS A 185 2.39 -11.65 -6.46
N TYR A 186 1.86 -10.43 -6.41
CA TYR A 186 1.07 -9.93 -5.30
C TYR A 186 -0.41 -9.69 -5.64
N ALA A 187 -0.89 -10.13 -6.81
CA ALA A 187 -2.27 -9.96 -7.27
C ALA A 187 -3.34 -10.24 -6.19
N LYS A 188 -3.29 -11.45 -5.60
CA LYS A 188 -4.25 -11.86 -4.55
C LYS A 188 -4.21 -10.95 -3.32
N MET A 189 -3.02 -10.50 -2.92
CA MET A 189 -2.86 -9.62 -1.75
C MET A 189 -3.36 -8.21 -2.01
N LYS A 190 -3.26 -7.72 -3.25
CA LYS A 190 -3.87 -6.45 -3.66
C LYS A 190 -5.39 -6.53 -3.73
N GLN A 191 -5.94 -7.66 -4.19
CA GLN A 191 -7.39 -7.88 -4.21
C GLN A 191 -7.99 -7.91 -2.80
N SER A 192 -7.30 -8.57 -1.86
CA SER A 192 -7.70 -8.68 -0.46
C SER A 192 -7.04 -7.62 0.45
N LEU A 193 -6.80 -6.41 -0.06
CA LEU A 193 -6.16 -5.35 0.73
C LEU A 193 -7.07 -4.98 1.91
N PHE A 194 -6.52 -4.88 3.12
CA PHE A 194 -7.29 -4.60 4.34
C PHE A 194 -7.27 -3.13 4.74
N PHE A 195 -6.72 -2.27 3.88
CA PHE A 195 -6.62 -0.83 4.07
C PHE A 195 -6.85 -0.18 2.70
N ASN A 196 -7.39 1.04 2.71
CA ASN A 196 -7.62 1.82 1.49
C ASN A 196 -6.97 3.21 1.55
N ALA A 197 -6.27 3.53 2.63
CA ALA A 197 -5.55 4.77 2.78
C ALA A 197 -4.22 4.58 3.51
N LEU A 198 -3.33 5.57 3.36
CA LEU A 198 -2.12 5.70 4.18
C LEU A 198 -2.20 7.00 4.97
N ILE A 199 -1.75 6.97 6.21
CA ILE A 199 -1.41 8.20 6.95
C ILE A 199 0.11 8.26 7.05
N ILE A 200 0.70 9.40 6.72
CA ILE A 200 2.15 9.57 6.64
C ILE A 200 2.56 10.75 7.51
N GLN A 201 3.45 10.49 8.45
CA GLN A 201 4.18 11.53 9.17
C GLN A 201 5.61 11.62 8.59
N ILE A 202 6.04 12.85 8.34
CA ILE A 202 7.39 13.20 7.89
C ILE A 202 8.11 13.88 9.06
N ASP A 203 9.41 13.68 9.17
CA ASP A 203 10.29 14.35 10.13
C ASP A 203 10.35 15.88 9.98
#